data_AF-A0A645EEF4-F1
#
_entry.id   AF-A0A645EEF4-F1
#
_cell.length_a   1.000
_cell.length_b   1.000
_cell.length_c   1.000
_cell.angle_alpha   90.00
_cell.angle_beta   90.00
_cell.angle_gamma   90.00
#
_symmetry.space_group_name_H-M   'P 1'
#
loop_
_entity.id
_entity.type
_entity.pdbx_description
1 polymer ?
#
loop_
_entity_poly.entity_id
_entity_poly.type
_entity_poly.pdbx_seq_one_letter_code
_entity_poly.pdbx_strand_id
1 'polypeptide(L)'
;MTREELATHVDEYLADHLDRSFWQGLDGETRSASVSMALVDVLAELPGLSLETMTATGFAAKAIAEQAVFLARNYANINEGKVVTAEGVAGVSTTYTLIGGSPGLSFRAISFIGQAKRSILGGTVRVSRG
;
A
#
# COMPACT_ATOMS: atom_id res chain seq x y z
N MET A 1 5.37 12.63 1.65
CA MET A 1 6.58 11.82 1.94
C MET A 1 7.21 11.33 0.63
N THR A 2 8.45 10.86 0.63
CA THR A 2 9.07 10.15 -0.50
C THR A 2 8.79 8.65 -0.45
N ARG A 3 9.20 7.90 -1.49
CA ARG A 3 9.06 6.43 -1.51
C ARG A 3 9.99 5.76 -0.48
N GLU A 4 11.19 6.29 -0.28
CA GLU A 4 12.14 5.79 0.72
C GLU A 4 11.61 6.01 2.15
N GLU A 5 11.02 7.19 2.41
CA GLU A 5 10.36 7.48 3.68
C GLU A 5 9.18 6.54 3.92
N LEU A 6 8.36 6.27 2.90
CA LEU A 6 7.27 5.31 3.00
C LEU A 6 7.78 3.90 3.33
N ALA A 7 8.82 3.43 2.63
CA ALA A 7 9.41 2.10 2.88
C ALA A 7 9.93 1.99 4.33
N THR A 8 10.58 3.04 4.82
CA THR A 8 11.06 3.11 6.21
C THR A 8 9.89 3.02 7.19
N HIS A 9 8.81 3.76 6.95
CA HIS A 9 7.63 3.69 7.82
C HIS A 9 6.89 2.35 7.76
N VAL A 10 6.89 1.67 6.62
CA VAL A 10 6.35 0.31 6.54
C VAL A 10 7.18 -0.65 7.40
N ASP A 11 8.52 -0.56 7.32
CA ASP A 11 9.41 -1.36 8.16
C ASP A 11 9.21 -1.06 9.65
N GLU A 12 9.08 0.22 10.03
CA GLU A 12 8.80 0.64 11.41
C GLU A 12 7.44 0.12 11.91
N TYR A 13 6.38 0.26 11.09
CA TYR A 13 5.05 -0.24 11.42
C TYR A 13 5.05 -1.76 11.63
N LEU A 14 5.76 -2.49 10.77
CA LEU A 14 5.82 -3.95 10.82
C LEU A 14 6.77 -4.49 11.89
N ALA A 15 7.64 -3.64 12.48
CA ALA A 15 8.54 -4.03 13.56
C ALA A 15 7.80 -4.51 14.82
N ASP A 16 6.61 -3.95 15.08
CA ASP A 16 5.73 -4.31 16.20
C ASP A 16 4.48 -5.10 15.77
N HIS A 17 4.45 -5.55 14.51
CA HIS A 17 3.31 -6.29 13.95
C HIS A 17 3.42 -7.80 14.17
N LEU A 18 2.28 -8.50 14.19
CA LEU A 18 2.24 -9.97 14.31
C LEU A 18 3.02 -10.69 13.20
N ASP A 19 3.12 -10.06 12.03
CA ASP A 19 3.81 -10.60 10.86
C ASP A 19 5.27 -10.15 10.74
N ARG A 20 5.83 -9.53 11.78
CA ARG A 20 7.22 -9.06 11.82
C ARG A 20 8.21 -10.09 11.32
N SER A 21 8.17 -11.31 11.87
CA SER A 21 9.15 -12.36 11.54
C SER A 21 9.07 -12.78 10.07
N PHE A 22 7.86 -12.78 9.50
CA PHE A 22 7.68 -13.04 8.08
C PHE A 22 8.28 -11.89 7.26
N TRP A 23 7.94 -10.64 7.59
CA TRP A 23 8.40 -9.46 6.87
C TRP A 23 9.92 -9.32 6.89
N GLN A 24 10.56 -9.54 8.05
CA GLN A 24 12.02 -9.50 8.22
C GLN A 24 12.73 -10.65 7.49
N GLY A 25 12.03 -11.74 7.19
CA GLY A 25 12.57 -12.87 6.41
C GLY A 25 12.60 -12.62 4.90
N LEU A 26 11.97 -11.55 4.40
CA LEU A 26 11.97 -11.18 3.00
C LEU A 26 13.24 -10.39 2.62
N ASP A 27 13.74 -10.62 1.41
CA ASP A 27 14.80 -9.80 0.86
C ASP A 27 14.34 -8.35 0.61
N GLY A 28 15.31 -7.45 0.42
CA GLY A 28 15.04 -6.03 0.21
C GLY A 28 14.23 -5.75 -1.06
N GLU A 29 14.46 -6.55 -2.11
CA GLU A 29 13.76 -6.42 -3.40
C GLU A 29 12.28 -6.77 -3.27
N THR A 30 11.96 -7.90 -2.63
CA THR A 30 10.56 -8.33 -2.41
C THR A 30 9.83 -7.34 -1.51
N ARG A 31 10.48 -6.82 -0.46
CA ARG A 31 9.88 -5.77 0.38
C ARG A 31 9.58 -4.51 -0.41
N SER A 32 10.56 -4.03 -1.18
CA SER A 32 10.41 -2.82 -2.02
C SER A 32 9.30 -2.98 -3.07
N ALA A 33 9.25 -4.12 -3.75
CA ALA A 33 8.21 -4.44 -4.72
C ALA A 33 6.82 -4.50 -4.07
N SER A 34 6.71 -5.15 -2.91
CA SER A 34 5.45 -5.28 -2.18
C SER A 34 4.92 -3.92 -1.71
N VAL A 35 5.78 -3.04 -1.22
CA VAL A 35 5.42 -1.66 -0.85
C VAL A 35 4.96 -0.87 -2.08
N SER A 36 5.66 -1.00 -3.20
CA SER A 36 5.30 -0.29 -4.44
C SER A 36 3.94 -0.73 -4.98
N MET A 37 3.66 -2.03 -4.97
CA MET A 37 2.36 -2.58 -5.35
C MET A 37 1.25 -2.13 -4.40
N ALA A 38 1.50 -2.22 -3.09
CA ALA A 38 0.56 -1.79 -2.07
C ALA A 38 0.22 -0.30 -2.16
N LEU A 39 1.21 0.54 -2.47
CA LEU A 39 1.00 1.97 -2.70
C LEU A 39 0.02 2.21 -3.85
N VAL A 40 0.20 1.52 -4.99
CA VAL A 40 -0.70 1.64 -6.15
C VAL A 40 -2.12 1.18 -5.79
N ASP A 41 -2.25 0.02 -5.15
CA ASP A 41 -3.56 -0.54 -4.76
C ASP A 41 -4.31 0.39 -3.79
N VAL A 42 -3.63 0.94 -2.79
CA VAL A 42 -4.25 1.80 -1.77
C VAL A 42 -4.61 3.17 -2.33
N LEU A 43 -3.75 3.76 -3.19
CA LEU A 43 -4.05 5.06 -3.80
C LEU A 43 -5.20 4.98 -4.82
N ALA A 44 -5.37 3.84 -5.50
CA ALA A 44 -6.53 3.61 -6.37
C ALA A 44 -7.86 3.73 -5.59
N GLU A 45 -7.87 3.37 -4.31
CA GLU A 45 -9.03 3.50 -3.42
C GLU A 45 -9.20 4.87 -2.78
N LEU A 46 -8.18 5.72 -2.82
CA LEU A 46 -8.15 7.03 -2.17
C LEU A 46 -7.94 8.14 -3.21
N PRO A 47 -8.92 8.36 -4.11
CA PRO A 47 -8.79 9.37 -5.15
C PRO A 47 -8.62 10.77 -4.51
N GLY A 48 -7.59 11.48 -4.95
CA GLY A 48 -7.22 12.81 -4.42
C GLY A 48 -6.17 12.79 -3.31
N LEU A 49 -5.75 11.62 -2.84
CA LEU A 49 -4.55 11.47 -2.03
C LEU A 49 -3.36 11.14 -2.93
N SER A 50 -2.20 11.73 -2.62
CA SER A 50 -0.94 11.45 -3.31
C SER A 50 0.15 11.13 -2.30
N LEU A 51 1.22 10.46 -2.72
CA LEU A 51 2.32 10.11 -1.82
C LEU A 51 2.93 11.34 -1.14
N GLU A 52 3.02 12.46 -1.86
CA GLU A 52 3.58 13.71 -1.36
C GLU A 52 2.74 14.29 -0.22
N THR A 53 1.41 14.14 -0.30
CA THR A 53 0.44 14.68 0.66
C THR A 53 0.15 13.74 1.83
N MET A 54 0.64 12.50 1.78
CA MET A 54 0.51 11.53 2.86
C MET A 54 1.39 11.84 4.06
N THR A 55 0.85 11.58 5.25
CA THR A 55 1.57 11.62 6.51
C THR A 55 1.94 10.21 6.97
N ALA A 56 3.13 10.07 7.57
CA ALA A 56 3.68 8.80 8.07
C ALA A 56 2.76 8.08 9.06
N THR A 57 2.15 8.85 9.96
CA THR A 57 1.24 8.35 10.99
C THR A 57 -0.20 8.17 10.49
N GLY A 58 -0.47 8.59 9.26
CA GLY A 58 -1.80 8.56 8.66
C GLY A 58 -2.29 7.15 8.38
N PHE A 59 -3.61 6.98 8.38
CA PHE A 59 -4.23 5.69 8.10
C PHE A 59 -3.90 5.14 6.70
N ALA A 60 -3.60 6.01 5.73
CA ALA A 60 -3.16 5.58 4.41
C ALA A 60 -1.80 4.86 4.45
N ALA A 61 -0.83 5.36 5.22
CA ALA A 61 0.47 4.69 5.36
C ALA A 61 0.33 3.31 6.04
N LYS A 62 -0.55 3.20 7.05
CA LYS A 62 -0.87 1.91 7.70
C LYS A 62 -1.59 0.95 6.74
N ALA A 63 -2.50 1.46 5.92
CA ALA A 63 -3.15 0.65 4.89
C ALA A 63 -2.14 0.07 3.89
N ILE A 64 -1.14 0.88 3.49
CA ILE A 64 -0.07 0.42 2.60
C ILE A 64 0.76 -0.66 3.29
N ALA A 65 1.15 -0.49 4.55
CA ALA A 65 1.92 -1.51 5.27
C ALA A 65 1.18 -2.86 5.36
N GLU A 66 -0.12 -2.82 5.69
CA GLU A 66 -0.98 -4.00 5.76
C GLU A 66 -1.23 -4.64 4.39
N GLN A 67 -1.32 -3.84 3.33
CA GLN A 67 -1.45 -4.36 1.97
C GLN A 67 -0.12 -4.95 1.49
N ALA A 68 1.02 -4.35 1.83
CA ALA A 68 2.35 -4.82 1.42
C ALA A 68 2.63 -6.22 2.00
N VAL A 69 2.40 -6.44 3.29
CA VAL A 69 2.60 -7.75 3.91
C VAL A 69 1.61 -8.79 3.38
N PHE A 70 0.37 -8.39 3.10
CA PHE A 70 -0.64 -9.26 2.50
C PHE A 70 -0.24 -9.71 1.09
N LEU A 71 0.20 -8.78 0.24
CA LEU A 71 0.67 -9.05 -1.11
C LEU A 71 1.88 -9.98 -1.06
N ALA A 72 2.87 -9.69 -0.21
CA ALA A 72 4.05 -10.53 -0.06
C ALA A 72 3.72 -11.98 0.31
N ARG A 73 2.70 -12.20 1.17
CA ARG A 73 2.25 -13.54 1.56
C ARG A 73 1.49 -14.28 0.48
N ASN A 74 0.70 -13.56 -0.30
CA ASN A 74 -0.30 -14.15 -1.18
C ASN A 74 0.03 -13.97 -2.66
N TYR A 75 1.20 -13.41 -3.00
CA TYR A 75 1.59 -13.05 -4.36
C TYR A 75 1.41 -14.19 -5.35
N ALA A 76 1.83 -15.41 -5.00
CA ALA A 76 1.69 -16.59 -5.84
C ALA A 76 0.21 -16.93 -6.14
N ASN A 77 -0.64 -16.89 -5.12
CA ASN A 77 -2.08 -17.19 -5.24
C ASN A 77 -2.82 -16.07 -5.99
N ILE A 78 -2.38 -14.82 -5.80
CA ILE A 78 -2.98 -13.63 -6.41
C ILE A 78 -2.72 -13.56 -7.92
N ASN A 79 -1.55 -14.02 -8.35
CA ASN A 79 -1.11 -13.96 -9.74
C ASN A 79 -1.34 -15.26 -10.51
N GLU A 80 -1.92 -16.28 -9.87
CA GLU A 80 -2.32 -17.50 -10.55
C GLU A 80 -3.34 -17.17 -11.66
N GLY A 81 -2.93 -17.39 -12.92
CA GLY A 81 -3.77 -17.12 -14.10
C GLY A 81 -3.85 -15.66 -14.55
N LYS A 82 -3.05 -14.73 -13.98
CA LYS A 82 -3.05 -13.31 -14.38
C LYS A 82 -1.75 -12.91 -15.07
N VAL A 83 -1.85 -12.09 -16.12
CA VAL A 83 -0.67 -11.55 -16.82
C VAL A 83 -0.20 -10.31 -16.07
N VAL A 84 0.98 -10.41 -15.45
CA VAL A 84 1.67 -9.28 -14.83
C VAL A 84 2.65 -8.71 -15.85
N THR A 85 2.39 -7.51 -16.36
CA THR A 85 3.37 -6.77 -17.15
C THR A 85 4.26 -5.98 -16.20
N ALA A 86 5.51 -6.43 -16.06
CA ALA A 86 6.57 -5.75 -15.33
C ALA A 86 7.63 -5.31 -16.34
N GLU A 87 7.74 -4.01 -16.62
CA GLU A 87 8.92 -3.49 -17.33
C GLU A 87 10.06 -3.35 -16.31
N GLY A 88 10.93 -4.35 -16.28
CA GLY A 88 12.12 -4.36 -15.45
C GLY A 88 13.29 -3.69 -16.14
N VAL A 89 13.81 -2.63 -15.54
CA VAL A 89 15.20 -2.19 -15.78
C VAL A 89 15.98 -2.60 -14.55
N ALA A 90 16.94 -3.52 -14.71
CA ALA A 90 17.85 -3.97 -13.65
C ALA A 90 17.18 -4.58 -12.39
N GLY A 91 16.28 -5.55 -12.57
CA GLY A 91 15.81 -6.42 -11.47
C GLY A 91 14.69 -5.85 -10.59
N VAL A 92 14.37 -4.56 -10.69
CA VAL A 92 13.27 -3.94 -9.94
C VAL A 92 12.18 -3.52 -10.92
N SER A 93 10.97 -4.04 -10.72
CA SER A 93 9.80 -3.64 -11.52
C SER A 93 9.36 -2.24 -11.09
N THR A 94 9.61 -1.24 -11.94
CA THR A 94 9.30 0.18 -11.64
C THR A 94 7.82 0.51 -11.88
N THR A 95 7.14 -0.32 -12.68
CA THR A 95 5.76 -0.11 -13.10
C THR A 95 5.03 -1.45 -13.00
N TYR A 96 4.24 -1.60 -11.94
CA TYR A 96 3.35 -2.74 -11.77
C TYR A 96 1.94 -2.34 -12.24
N THR A 97 1.46 -3.05 -13.27
CA THR A 97 0.07 -2.96 -13.73
C THR A 97 -0.46 -4.37 -13.88
N LEU A 98 -1.49 -4.70 -13.10
CA LEU A 98 -2.12 -6.01 -13.19
C LEU A 98 -3.25 -5.99 -14.22
N ILE A 99 -3.10 -6.77 -15.28
CA ILE A 99 -4.10 -6.90 -16.36
C ILE A 99 -5.05 -8.05 -15.97
N GLY A 100 -6.31 -7.73 -15.68
CA GLY A 100 -7.33 -8.74 -15.33
C GLY A 100 -7.96 -8.61 -13.93
N GLY A 101 -7.80 -7.48 -13.24
CA GLY A 101 -8.55 -7.14 -12.02
C GLY A 101 -7.71 -7.11 -10.74
N SER A 102 -8.00 -6.14 -9.86
CA SER A 102 -7.24 -5.88 -8.61
C SER A 102 -6.97 -7.17 -7.81
N PRO A 103 -5.76 -7.35 -7.25
CA PRO A 103 -5.40 -8.51 -6.44
C PRO A 103 -6.28 -8.68 -5.17
N GLY A 104 -7.13 -7.71 -4.87
CA GLY A 104 -7.91 -7.64 -3.65
C GLY A 104 -7.11 -6.95 -2.55
N LEU A 105 -7.81 -6.21 -1.71
CA LEU A 105 -7.22 -5.53 -0.55
C LEU A 105 -7.34 -6.43 0.67
N SER A 106 -6.31 -6.40 1.52
CA SER A 106 -6.35 -7.09 2.81
C SER A 106 -7.47 -6.49 3.68
N PHE A 107 -8.09 -7.32 4.53
CA PHE A 107 -9.16 -6.86 5.43
C PHE A 107 -8.71 -5.70 6.34
N ARG A 108 -7.46 -5.75 6.81
CA ARG A 108 -6.85 -4.69 7.61
C ARG A 108 -6.60 -3.43 6.79
N ALA A 109 -6.10 -3.57 5.56
CA ALA A 109 -5.93 -2.44 4.64
C ALA A 109 -7.28 -1.75 4.35
N ILE A 110 -8.35 -2.50 4.09
CA ILE A 110 -9.71 -1.96 3.90
C ILE A 110 -10.16 -1.15 5.12
N SER A 111 -9.92 -1.67 6.33
CA SER A 111 -10.30 -1.00 7.57
C SER A 111 -9.57 0.34 7.75
N PHE A 112 -8.30 0.42 7.37
CA PHE A 112 -7.52 1.65 7.40
C PHE A 112 -7.86 2.60 6.26
N ILE A 113 -8.14 2.10 5.05
CA ILE A 113 -8.67 2.91 3.95
C ILE A 113 -9.98 3.57 4.35
N GLY A 114 -10.89 2.85 5.01
CA GLY A 114 -12.13 3.41 5.53
C GLY A 114 -11.90 4.55 6.54
N GLN A 115 -10.89 4.43 7.40
CA GLN A 115 -10.49 5.49 8.32
C GLN A 115 -9.86 6.68 7.58
N ALA A 116 -8.99 6.43 6.60
CA ALA A 116 -8.38 7.46 5.77
C ALA A 116 -9.44 8.27 5.00
N LYS A 117 -10.42 7.59 4.37
CA LYS A 117 -11.56 8.23 3.69
C LYS A 117 -12.30 9.19 4.63
N ARG A 118 -12.59 8.75 5.87
CA ARG A 118 -13.25 9.60 6.88
C ARG A 118 -12.40 10.80 7.30
N SER A 119 -11.10 10.62 7.48
CA SER A 119 -10.20 11.73 7.83
C SER A 119 -10.09 12.77 6.72
N ILE A 120 -10.04 12.33 5.46
CA ILE A 120 -10.00 13.22 4.29
C ILE A 120 -11.32 14.01 4.17
N LEU A 121 -12.47 13.33 4.30
CA LEU A 121 -13.78 13.96 4.17
C LEU A 121 -14.18 14.81 5.40
N GLY A 122 -13.65 14.47 6.58
CA GLY A 122 -13.91 15.19 7.84
C GLY A 122 -13.29 16.58 7.91
N GLY A 123 -12.31 16.89 7.05
CA GLY A 123 -11.73 18.24 6.91
C GLY A 123 -12.62 19.24 6.16
N THR A 124 -13.62 18.77 5.42
CA THR A 124 -14.58 19.62 4.70
C THR A 124 -15.81 19.93 5.54
N VAL A 125 -15.70 20.87 6.49
CA VAL A 125 -16.88 21.49 7.11
C VAL A 125 -17.57 22.36 6.06
N ARG A 126 -18.73 21.91 5.56
CA ARG A 126 -19.62 22.72 4.73
C ARG A 126 -20.20 23.83 5.59
N VAL A 127 -19.64 25.04 5.51
CA VAL A 127 -20.25 26.23 6.12
C VAL A 127 -21.41 26.65 5.22
N SER A 128 -22.61 26.26 5.61
CA SER A 128 -23.84 26.84 5.06
C SER A 128 -23.96 28.26 5.63
N ARG A 129 -23.70 29.29 4.81
CA ARG A 129 -24.15 30.65 5.12
C ARG A 129 -25.65 30.69 4.86
N GLY A 130 -26.41 31.01 5.92
CA GLY A 130 -27.85 31.26 5.86
C GLY A 130 -28.19 32.55 5.13
#